data_AF-T1G0P2-F1
#
_entry.id   AF-T1G0P2-F1
#
_cell.length_a   1.000
_cell.length_b   1.000
_cell.length_c   1.000
_cell.angle_alpha   90.00
_cell.angle_beta   90.00
_cell.angle_gamma   90.00
#
_symmetry.space_group_name_H-M   'P 1'
#
loop_
_entity.id
_entity.type
_entity.pdbx_description
1 polymer ?
#
loop_
_entity_poly.entity_id
_entity_poly.type
_entity_poly.pdbx_seq_one_letter_code
_entity_poly.pdbx_strand_id
1 'polypeptide(L)'
;INFYQPSHLDIINESYKHNVPKDSETHFKVVIISDLFKDIGLTKRHQMVYDVLKEELKSGVHALSIVAKTEQQWQESSKTVEPSPQCLGGMKHQK
;
A
#
# COMPACT_ATOMS: atom_id res chain seq x y z
N ILE A 1 -10.66 -0.16 -15.37
CA ILE A 1 -10.08 1.11 -15.86
C ILE A 1 -8.58 1.10 -15.53
N ASN A 2 -7.69 1.12 -16.53
CA ASN A 2 -6.23 1.16 -16.33
C ASN A 2 -5.78 2.62 -16.14
N PHE A 3 -6.15 3.24 -15.01
CA PHE A 3 -5.98 4.70 -14.80
C PHE A 3 -4.52 5.18 -14.76
N TYR A 4 -3.57 4.30 -14.39
CA TYR A 4 -2.18 4.69 -14.13
C TYR A 4 -1.14 4.03 -15.02
N GLN A 5 -1.56 3.06 -15.85
CA GLN A 5 -0.69 2.21 -16.67
C GLN A 5 0.66 1.91 -15.99
N PRO A 6 0.64 1.36 -14.77
CA PRO A 6 1.86 1.17 -14.03
C PRO A 6 2.75 0.16 -14.75
N SER A 7 4.05 0.42 -14.77
CA SER A 7 5.05 -0.54 -15.23
C SER A 7 5.14 -1.74 -14.30
N HIS A 8 4.78 -1.54 -13.02
CA HIS A 8 4.73 -2.59 -12.01
C HIS A 8 3.63 -2.29 -10.98
N LEU A 9 2.80 -3.29 -10.69
CA LEU A 9 1.73 -3.21 -9.70
C LEU A 9 1.70 -4.51 -8.89
N ASP A 10 1.88 -4.40 -7.59
CA ASP A 10 1.78 -5.51 -6.64
C ASP A 10 0.80 -5.14 -5.51
N ILE A 11 -0.13 -6.05 -5.23
CA ILE A 11 -1.10 -5.92 -4.14
C ILE A 11 -0.90 -7.11 -3.21
N ILE A 12 -0.45 -6.83 -1.99
CA ILE A 12 -0.06 -7.83 -1.01
C ILE A 12 -1.01 -7.73 0.18
N ASN A 13 -1.75 -8.80 0.45
CA ASN A 13 -2.55 -8.91 1.67
C ASN A 13 -1.62 -9.30 2.83
N GLU A 14 -1.39 -8.39 3.78
CA GLU A 14 -0.54 -8.61 4.96
C GLU A 14 -1.36 -8.91 6.23
N SER A 15 -2.68 -9.14 6.09
CA SER A 15 -3.58 -9.38 7.23
C SER A 15 -3.17 -10.59 8.07
N TYR A 16 -2.55 -11.61 7.46
CA TYR A 16 -2.06 -12.81 8.14
C TYR A 16 -0.92 -12.53 9.14
N LYS A 17 -0.26 -11.36 9.07
CA LYS A 17 0.81 -10.95 10.00
C LYS A 17 0.26 -10.27 11.26
N HIS A 18 -1.04 -10.06 11.35
CA HIS A 18 -1.69 -9.36 12.45
C HIS A 18 -2.63 -10.28 13.22
N ASN A 19 -2.81 -9.97 14.51
CA ASN A 19 -3.67 -10.72 15.43
C ASN A 19 -5.15 -10.36 15.19
N VAL A 20 -5.58 -10.49 13.94
CA VAL A 20 -6.94 -10.24 13.46
C VAL A 20 -7.66 -11.58 13.27
N PRO A 21 -9.00 -11.62 13.34
CA PRO A 21 -9.76 -12.82 13.04
C PRO A 21 -9.34 -13.45 11.71
N LYS A 22 -9.44 -14.77 11.59
CA LYS A 22 -8.88 -15.57 10.47
C LYS A 22 -9.41 -15.21 9.06
N ASP A 23 -10.42 -14.34 8.99
CA ASP A 23 -11.06 -13.83 7.77
C ASP A 23 -11.04 -12.28 7.67
N SER A 24 -10.28 -11.59 8.53
CA SER A 24 -10.20 -10.14 8.52
C SER A 24 -9.13 -9.63 7.54
N GLU A 25 -9.53 -9.46 6.28
CA GLU A 25 -8.77 -8.76 5.25
C GLU A 25 -8.68 -7.26 5.57
N THR A 26 -7.76 -6.91 6.46
CA THR A 26 -7.71 -5.61 7.12
C THR A 26 -6.44 -4.85 6.83
N HIS A 27 -5.36 -5.52 6.42
CA HIS A 27 -4.07 -4.90 6.14
C HIS A 27 -3.63 -5.23 4.72
N PHE A 28 -3.56 -4.20 3.88
CA PHE A 28 -3.11 -4.32 2.50
C PHE A 28 -1.88 -3.46 2.26
N LYS A 29 -0.99 -3.93 1.40
CA LYS A 29 0.12 -3.17 0.84
C LYS A 29 -0.04 -3.08 -0.66
N VAL A 30 0.02 -1.87 -1.19
CA VAL A 30 -0.03 -1.61 -2.63
C VAL A 30 1.28 -0.98 -3.05
N VAL A 31 1.97 -1.67 -3.95
CA VAL A 31 3.18 -1.18 -4.61
C VAL A 31 2.82 -0.84 -6.04
N ILE A 32 3.01 0.41 -6.41
CA ILE A 32 2.70 0.89 -7.75
C ILE A 32 3.86 1.73 -8.28
N ILE A 33 4.35 1.34 -9.45
CA ILE A 33 5.44 2.00 -10.14
C ILE A 33 4.88 2.60 -11.42
N SER A 34 5.02 3.92 -11.55
CA SER A 34 4.55 4.64 -12.74
C SER A 34 5.31 5.96 -12.88
N ASP A 35 5.67 6.30 -14.11
CA ASP A 35 6.26 7.61 -14.41
C ASP A 35 5.27 8.77 -14.25
N LEU A 36 3.96 8.48 -14.11
CA LEU A 36 2.97 9.49 -13.73
C LEU A 36 3.24 10.10 -12.37
N PHE A 37 4.02 9.43 -11.51
CA PHE A 37 4.41 9.97 -10.22
C PHE A 37 5.60 10.93 -10.29
N LYS A 38 6.21 11.09 -11.47
CA LYS A 38 7.29 12.05 -11.70
C LYS A 38 6.77 13.46 -11.39
N ASP A 39 7.55 14.23 -10.65
CA ASP A 39 7.20 15.58 -10.18
C ASP A 39 5.95 15.66 -9.26
N ILE A 40 5.37 14.53 -8.86
CA ILE A 40 4.28 14.47 -7.87
C ILE A 40 4.87 14.23 -6.48
N GLY A 41 4.50 15.06 -5.50
CA GLY A 41 4.88 14.86 -4.10
C GLY A 41 4.23 13.61 -3.48
N LEU A 42 4.92 13.00 -2.50
CA LEU A 42 4.52 11.74 -1.87
C LEU A 42 3.05 11.69 -1.43
N THR A 43 2.59 12.71 -0.70
CA THR A 43 1.20 12.81 -0.22
C THR A 43 0.18 12.76 -1.36
N LYS A 44 0.47 13.45 -2.47
CA LYS A 44 -0.42 13.48 -3.63
C LYS A 44 -0.41 12.14 -4.37
N ARG A 45 0.72 11.44 -4.43
CA ARG A 45 0.78 10.06 -4.95
C ARG A 45 -0.10 9.13 -4.12
N HIS A 46 -0.03 9.22 -2.79
CA HIS A 46 -0.87 8.42 -1.90
C HIS A 46 -2.35 8.73 -2.08
N GLN A 47 -2.71 10.01 -2.18
CA GLN A 47 -4.09 10.43 -2.45
C GLN A 47 -4.62 9.84 -3.76
N MET A 48 -3.81 9.90 -4.83
CA MET A 48 -4.15 9.35 -6.14
C MET A 48 -4.42 7.84 -6.09
N VAL A 49 -3.57 7.08 -5.39
CA VAL A 49 -3.72 5.62 -5.23
C VAL A 49 -4.93 5.30 -4.33
N TYR A 50 -5.09 6.05 -3.24
CA TYR A 50 -6.23 5.90 -2.35
C TYR A 50 -7.55 6.20 -3.07
N ASP A 51 -7.61 7.22 -3.91
CA ASP A 51 -8.83 7.56 -4.67
C ASP A 51 -9.29 6.47 -5.63
N VAL A 52 -8.37 5.66 -6.15
CA VAL A 52 -8.71 4.49 -6.97
C VAL A 52 -9.24 3.36 -6.11
N LEU A 53 -8.57 3.13 -4.98
CA LEU A 53 -8.86 1.99 -4.12
C LEU A 53 -10.02 2.27 -3.16
N LYS A 54 -10.44 3.52 -2.97
CA LYS A 54 -11.45 3.91 -1.97
C LYS A 54 -12.75 3.13 -2.12
N GLU A 55 -13.14 2.78 -3.34
CA GLU A 55 -14.37 2.01 -3.59
C GLU A 55 -14.20 0.56 -3.13
N GLU A 56 -13.05 -0.04 -3.40
CA GLU A 56 -12.69 -1.39 -2.95
C GLU A 56 -12.46 -1.45 -1.43
N LEU A 57 -11.88 -0.40 -0.85
CA LEU A 57 -11.56 -0.29 0.59
C LEU A 57 -12.80 -0.10 1.47
N LYS A 58 -13.94 0.35 0.92
CA LYS A 58 -15.22 0.46 1.65
C LYS A 58 -15.68 -0.87 2.26
N SER A 59 -15.13 -1.99 1.79
CA SER A 59 -15.41 -3.35 2.27
C SER A 59 -14.78 -3.70 3.63
N GLY A 60 -14.06 -2.78 4.30
CA GLY A 60 -13.64 -2.97 5.69
C GLY A 60 -12.13 -3.05 5.96
N VAL A 61 -11.31 -2.50 5.06
CA VAL A 61 -9.86 -2.43 5.26
C VAL A 61 -9.51 -1.47 6.42
N HIS A 62 -8.77 -1.94 7.43
CA HIS A 62 -8.32 -1.11 8.55
C HIS A 62 -7.07 -0.29 8.22
N ALA A 63 -6.15 -0.84 7.44
CA ALA A 63 -4.86 -0.23 7.16
C ALA A 63 -4.39 -0.53 5.74
N LEU A 64 -3.93 0.52 5.06
CA LEU A 64 -3.37 0.46 3.71
C LEU A 64 -1.98 1.08 3.70
N SER A 65 -0.98 0.29 3.32
CA SER A 65 0.39 0.73 3.09
C SER A 65 0.57 0.98 1.59
N ILE A 66 0.99 2.20 1.22
CA ILE A 66 1.15 2.57 -0.19
C ILE A 66 2.62 2.85 -0.48
N VAL A 67 3.15 2.20 -1.51
CA VAL A 67 4.48 2.47 -2.07
C VAL A 67 4.28 2.94 -3.51
N ALA A 68 4.37 4.25 -3.73
CA ALA A 68 4.20 4.87 -5.04
C ALA A 68 5.51 5.51 -5.52
N LYS A 69 6.17 4.86 -6.48
CA LYS A 69 7.50 5.25 -7.00
C LYS A 69 7.48 5.45 -8.52
N THR A 70 8.40 6.27 -9.02
CA THR A 70 8.67 6.35 -10.47
C THR A 70 9.48 5.14 -10.94
N GLU A 71 9.53 4.90 -12.26
CA GLU A 71 10.36 3.83 -12.81
C GLU A 71 11.83 4.04 -12.43
N GLN A 72 12.33 5.27 -12.52
CA GLN A 72 13.69 5.60 -12.12
C GLN A 72 13.96 5.23 -10.65
N GLN A 73 13.08 5.65 -9.73
CA GLN A 73 13.21 5.31 -8.30
C GLN A 73 13.11 3.80 -8.03
N TRP A 74 12.38 3.07 -8.88
CA TRP A 74 12.27 1.62 -8.79
C TRP A 74 13.54 0.93 -9.25
N GLN A 75 14.12 1.39 -10.36
CA GLN A 75 15.39 0.90 -10.91
C GLN A 75 16.58 1.20 -10.00
N GLU A 76 16.57 2.36 -9.34
CA GLU A 76 17.58 2.75 -8.34
C GLU A 76 17.42 1.99 -7.01
N SER A 77 16.22 1.50 -6.71
CA SER A 77 16.02 0.56 -5.61
C SER A 77 16.41 -0.85 -6.05
N SER A 78 16.69 -1.77 -5.12
CA SER A 78 17.01 -3.18 -5.43
C SER A 78 15.88 -3.95 -6.15
N LYS A 79 14.81 -3.26 -6.60
CA LYS A 79 13.57 -3.82 -7.15
C LYS A 79 12.89 -4.81 -6.20
N THR A 80 13.21 -4.70 -4.92
CA THR A 80 12.67 -5.54 -3.87
C THR A 80 11.57 -4.77 -3.17
N VAL A 81 10.38 -5.36 -3.12
CA VAL A 81 9.34 -4.89 -2.21
C VAL A 81 9.71 -5.37 -0.81
N GLU A 82 10.29 -4.48 0.00
CA GLU A 82 10.50 -4.80 1.41
C GLU A 82 9.14 -4.99 2.09
N PRO A 83 8.98 -5.97 3.00
CA PRO A 83 7.75 -6.14 3.75
C PRO A 83 7.44 -4.88 4.58
N SER A 84 6.16 -4.61 4.85
CA SER A 84 5.84 -3.50 5.76
C SER A 84 6.44 -3.77 7.15
N PRO A 85 6.94 -2.74 7.85
CA PRO A 85 7.42 -2.90 9.21
C PRO A 85 6.31 -3.49 10.09
N GLN A 86 6.70 -4.35 11.02
CA GLN A 86 5.76 -5.01 11.91
C GLN A 86 4.99 -3.94 12.69
N CYS A 87 3.67 -3.85 12.47
CA CYS A 87 2.85 -2.88 13.19
C CYS A 87 3.00 -3.14 14.68
N LEU A 88 3.47 -2.14 15.42
CA LEU A 88 3.42 -2.09 16.87
C LEU A 88 1.95 -1.90 17.25
N GLY A 89 1.17 -2.99 17.19
CA GLY A 89 -0.25 -3.00 17.56
C GLY A 89 -0.45 -2.26 18.87
N GLY A 90 -1.47 -1.39 18.87
CA GLY A 90 -1.76 -0.42 19.92
C GLY A 90 -1.45 -0.92 21.32
N MET A 91 -0.78 -0.06 22.07
CA MET A 91 -0.43 -0.22 23.48
C MET A 91 -1.55 -0.93 24.22
N LYS A 92 -1.24 -2.12 24.75
CA LYS A 92 -2.14 -2.88 25.61
C LYS A 92 -2.61 -1.94 26.73
N HIS A 93 -3.88 -1.55 26.72
CA HIS A 93 -4.50 -0.92 27.87
C HIS A 93 -4.65 -2.02 28.92
N GLN A 94 -3.61 -2.24 29.72
CA GLN A 94 -3.69 -3.07 30.92
C GLN A 94 -4.56 -2.31 31.91
N LYS A 95 -5.67 -2.94 32.32
CA LYS A 95 -6.42 -2.57 33.53
C LYS A 95 -5.65 -3.01 34.76
#